data_AF-A0AAW0Y7E7-F1
#
_entry.id   AF-A0AAW0Y7E7-F1
#
_cell.length_a   1.000
_cell.length_b   1.000
_cell.length_c   1.000
_cell.angle_alpha   90.00
_cell.angle_beta   90.00
_cell.angle_gamma   90.00
#
_symmetry.space_group_name_H-M   'P 1'
#
loop_
_entity.id
_entity.type
_entity.pdbx_description
1 polymer ?
#
loop_
_entity_poly.entity_id
_entity_poly.type
_entity_poly.pdbx_seq_one_letter_code
_entity_poly.pdbx_strand_id
1 'polypeptide(L)'
;MTLYAICLANRSAALYHLREYHYCVKDIDEALEHHYPKELKYKLYKRKARLLSHMKQHIDARDAYRQALKWLDWAKMEREKRIEHQTDIQKWLKMYETGKVVKNWDIPEGYIEPAPIIPDLAEGSSERFPSLSKKVDVKYDNNQGRYAVAAEDIEPGDVIATEKPFAAVLLREEYGNHCQKCFKVRLRTTNRYMIQQIFFVCTT
;
A
#
# COMPACT_ATOMS: atom_id res chain seq x y z
N MET A 1 -6.20 -23.29 -9.48
CA MET A 1 -6.12 -21.83 -9.65
C MET A 1 -7.09 -21.21 -8.67
N THR A 2 -6.61 -20.56 -7.60
CA THR A 2 -7.51 -20.00 -6.59
C THR A 2 -7.93 -18.59 -7.02
N LEU A 3 -9.24 -18.33 -7.02
CA LEU A 3 -9.78 -16.98 -7.27
C LEU A 3 -9.14 -15.94 -6.33
N TYR A 4 -8.83 -16.37 -5.10
CA TYR A 4 -8.14 -15.59 -4.09
C TYR A 4 -6.86 -14.89 -4.58
N ALA A 5 -5.91 -15.65 -5.16
CA ALA A 5 -4.65 -15.07 -5.63
C ALA A 5 -4.84 -14.12 -6.82
N ILE A 6 -5.84 -14.36 -7.66
CA ILE A 6 -6.19 -13.46 -8.78
C ILE A 6 -6.76 -12.14 -8.24
N CYS A 7 -7.65 -12.20 -7.24
CA CYS A 7 -8.20 -11.01 -6.60
C CYS A 7 -7.09 -10.16 -5.96
N LEU A 8 -6.14 -10.77 -5.24
CA LEU A 8 -4.98 -10.08 -4.67
C LEU A 8 -4.06 -9.48 -5.75
N ALA A 9 -3.83 -10.21 -6.85
CA ALA A 9 -3.06 -9.70 -7.98
C ALA A 9 -3.70 -8.48 -8.67
N ASN A 10 -5.03 -8.42 -8.72
CA ASN A 10 -5.76 -7.26 -9.24
C ASN A 10 -5.78 -6.10 -8.23
N ARG A 11 -6.01 -6.40 -6.95
CA ARG A 11 -5.99 -5.39 -5.88
C ARG A 11 -4.62 -4.72 -5.76
N SER A 12 -3.52 -5.48 -5.82
CA SER A 12 -2.17 -4.91 -5.88
C SER A 12 -1.94 -4.01 -7.10
N ALA A 13 -2.62 -4.22 -8.22
CA ALA A 13 -2.55 -3.31 -9.36
C ALA A 13 -3.15 -1.94 -9.04
N ALA A 14 -4.34 -1.92 -8.43
CA ALA A 14 -4.99 -0.69 -7.98
C ALA A 14 -4.14 0.02 -6.92
N LEU A 15 -3.69 -0.71 -5.90
CA LEU A 15 -2.85 -0.17 -4.82
C LEU A 15 -1.53 0.42 -5.35
N TYR A 16 -0.93 -0.19 -6.38
CA TYR A 16 0.26 0.37 -7.04
C TYR A 16 -0.01 1.77 -7.61
N HIS A 17 -1.14 1.95 -8.30
CA HIS A 17 -1.51 3.25 -8.89
C HIS A 17 -1.91 4.28 -7.82
N LEU A 18 -2.48 3.82 -6.70
CA LEU A 18 -2.78 4.65 -5.53
C LEU A 18 -1.53 5.00 -4.70
N ARG A 19 -0.33 4.49 -5.06
CA ARG A 19 0.93 4.66 -4.32
C ARG A 19 0.92 4.04 -2.92
N GLU A 20 -0.02 3.15 -2.65
CA GLU A 20 -0.14 2.35 -1.44
C GLU A 20 0.82 1.14 -1.48
N TYR A 21 2.13 1.44 -1.56
CA TYR A 21 3.15 0.44 -1.91
C TYR A 21 3.28 -0.68 -0.87
N HIS A 22 3.08 -0.40 0.41
CA HIS A 22 3.13 -1.42 1.47
C HIS A 22 2.08 -2.52 1.24
N TYR A 23 0.82 -2.11 1.11
CA TYR A 23 -0.29 -3.05 0.86
C TYR A 23 -0.13 -3.75 -0.49
N CYS A 24 0.39 -3.05 -1.49
CA CYS A 24 0.70 -3.64 -2.79
C CYS A 24 1.70 -4.79 -2.69
N VAL A 25 2.79 -4.65 -1.91
CA VAL A 25 3.77 -5.72 -1.69
C VAL A 25 3.14 -6.90 -0.98
N LYS A 26 2.37 -6.64 0.09
CA LYS A 26 1.67 -7.68 0.85
C LYS A 26 0.77 -8.53 -0.04
N ASP A 27 -0.04 -7.88 -0.87
CA ASP A 27 -0.91 -8.56 -1.83
C ASP A 27 -0.15 -9.35 -2.90
N ILE A 28 0.99 -8.83 -3.36
CA ILE A 28 1.84 -9.55 -4.33
C ILE A 28 2.42 -10.82 -3.69
N ASP A 29 2.96 -10.73 -2.49
CA ASP A 29 3.61 -11.84 -1.82
C ASP A 29 2.60 -12.93 -1.46
N GLU A 30 1.45 -12.53 -0.90
CA GLU A 30 0.33 -13.42 -0.64
C GLU A 30 -0.15 -14.10 -1.93
N ALA A 31 -0.34 -13.36 -3.03
CA ALA A 31 -0.72 -13.96 -4.30
C ALA A 31 0.32 -14.99 -4.79
N LEU A 32 1.62 -14.68 -4.67
CA LEU A 32 2.70 -15.56 -5.11
C LEU A 32 2.78 -16.86 -4.31
N GLU A 33 2.42 -16.81 -3.02
CA GLU A 33 2.31 -17.97 -2.12
C GLU A 33 1.09 -18.84 -2.45
N HIS A 34 -0.04 -18.22 -2.83
CA HIS A 34 -1.31 -18.92 -3.07
C HIS A 34 -1.54 -19.37 -4.52
N HIS A 35 -0.63 -20.18 -5.08
CA HIS A 35 -0.80 -20.82 -6.40
C HIS A 35 -1.18 -19.89 -7.57
N TYR A 36 -0.69 -18.65 -7.58
CA TYR A 36 -0.90 -17.75 -8.72
C TYR A 36 -0.33 -18.32 -10.03
N PRO A 37 -1.01 -18.16 -11.19
CA PRO A 37 -0.63 -18.79 -12.44
C PRO A 37 0.82 -18.46 -12.86
N LYS A 38 1.60 -19.48 -13.19
CA LYS A 38 3.03 -19.35 -13.50
C LYS A 38 3.27 -18.40 -14.67
N GLU A 39 2.41 -18.47 -15.69
CA GLU A 39 2.45 -17.61 -16.87
C GLU A 39 2.20 -16.12 -16.58
N LEU A 40 1.65 -15.80 -15.41
CA LEU A 40 1.36 -14.43 -14.99
C LEU A 40 2.30 -13.92 -13.89
N LYS A 41 3.10 -14.79 -13.26
CA LYS A 41 4.01 -14.41 -12.16
C LYS A 41 4.97 -13.28 -12.54
N TYR A 42 5.43 -13.25 -13.79
CA TYR A 42 6.31 -12.17 -14.28
C TYR A 42 5.69 -10.78 -14.11
N LYS A 43 4.36 -10.64 -14.23
CA LYS A 43 3.64 -9.37 -14.04
C LYS A 43 3.72 -8.88 -12.61
N LEU A 44 3.53 -9.79 -11.64
CA LEU A 44 3.61 -9.47 -10.22
C LEU A 44 5.03 -9.09 -9.81
N TYR A 45 6.03 -9.90 -10.21
CA TYR A 45 7.43 -9.57 -9.91
C TYR A 45 7.88 -8.27 -10.56
N LYS A 46 7.44 -7.97 -11.80
CA LYS A 46 7.72 -6.69 -12.46
C LYS A 46 7.10 -5.51 -11.71
N ARG A 47 5.87 -5.66 -11.20
CA ARG A 47 5.21 -4.66 -10.34
C ARG A 47 5.97 -4.47 -9.02
N LYS A 48 6.34 -5.57 -8.35
CA LYS A 48 7.14 -5.58 -7.12
C LYS A 48 8.49 -4.90 -7.31
N ALA A 49 9.15 -5.15 -8.44
CA ALA A 49 10.43 -4.53 -8.74
C ALA A 49 10.29 -3.01 -8.92
N ARG A 50 9.29 -2.56 -9.69
CA ARG A 50 9.01 -1.13 -9.91
C ARG A 50 8.69 -0.37 -8.62
N LEU A 51 7.83 -0.91 -7.77
CA LEU A 51 7.53 -0.24 -6.49
C LEU A 51 8.76 -0.21 -5.57
N LEU A 52 9.59 -1.27 -5.54
CA LEU A 52 10.81 -1.30 -4.73
C LEU A 52 11.83 -0.27 -5.24
N SER A 53 11.89 -0.06 -6.57
CA SER A 53 12.66 1.03 -7.17
C SER A 53 12.19 2.40 -6.67
N HIS A 54 10.87 2.63 -6.59
CA HIS A 54 10.30 3.87 -6.02
C HIS A 54 10.63 4.05 -4.53
N MET A 55 10.62 2.96 -3.76
CA MET A 55 11.00 2.96 -2.34
C MET A 55 12.52 2.97 -2.11
N LYS A 56 13.32 3.12 -3.17
CA LYS A 56 14.78 3.08 -3.15
C LYS A 56 15.36 1.81 -2.51
N GLN A 57 14.61 0.70 -2.54
CA GLN A 57 15.06 -0.63 -2.13
C GLN A 57 15.70 -1.33 -3.33
N HIS A 58 16.89 -0.86 -3.73
CA HIS A 58 17.50 -1.23 -5.00
C HIS A 58 17.96 -2.69 -5.09
N ILE A 59 18.40 -3.30 -3.98
CA ILE A 59 18.80 -4.71 -3.93
C ILE A 59 17.55 -5.59 -4.13
N ASP A 60 16.48 -5.31 -3.38
CA ASP A 60 15.24 -6.06 -3.48
C ASP A 60 14.57 -5.86 -4.84
N ALA A 61 14.63 -4.65 -5.40
CA ALA A 61 14.16 -4.36 -6.74
C ALA A 61 14.91 -5.20 -7.80
N ARG A 62 16.24 -5.28 -7.71
CA ARG A 62 17.07 -6.10 -8.59
C ARG A 62 16.65 -7.57 -8.51
N ASP A 63 16.49 -8.11 -7.31
CA ASP A 63 16.14 -9.52 -7.14
C ASP A 63 14.72 -9.82 -7.63
N ALA A 64 13.78 -8.89 -7.44
CA ALA A 64 12.45 -8.95 -8.03
C ALA A 64 12.50 -8.89 -9.58
N TYR A 65 13.33 -8.05 -10.18
CA TYR A 65 13.54 -8.03 -11.63
C TYR A 65 14.13 -9.34 -12.16
N ARG A 66 15.05 -9.98 -11.44
CA ARG A 66 15.59 -11.31 -11.79
C ARG A 66 14.49 -12.37 -11.77
N GLN A 67 13.62 -12.36 -10.77
CA GLN A 67 12.45 -13.24 -10.74
C GLN A 67 11.50 -12.93 -11.90
N ALA A 68 11.25 -11.66 -12.21
CA ALA A 68 10.40 -11.29 -13.34
C ALA A 68 10.93 -11.87 -14.66
N LEU A 69 12.25 -11.79 -14.90
CA LEU A 69 12.88 -12.38 -16.07
C LEU A 69 12.73 -13.90 -16.11
N LYS A 70 13.01 -14.58 -15.00
CA LYS A 70 12.84 -16.05 -14.87
C LYS A 70 11.41 -16.51 -15.17
N TRP A 71 10.40 -15.80 -14.67
CA TRP A 71 9.01 -16.18 -14.88
C TRP A 71 8.46 -15.76 -16.25
N LEU A 72 9.14 -14.84 -16.96
CA LEU A 72 8.78 -14.45 -18.31
C LEU A 72 8.89 -15.62 -19.30
N ASP A 73 9.79 -16.58 -19.04
CA ASP A 73 9.95 -17.79 -19.84
C ASP A 73 8.64 -18.58 -19.99
N TRP A 74 7.84 -18.60 -18.91
CA TRP A 74 6.57 -19.30 -18.81
C TRP A 74 5.38 -18.51 -19.36
N ALA A 75 5.59 -17.27 -19.79
CA ALA A 75 4.50 -16.37 -20.13
C ALA A 75 3.90 -16.70 -21.51
N LYS A 76 2.58 -16.83 -21.57
CA LYS A 76 1.84 -17.08 -22.83
C LYS A 76 1.60 -15.75 -23.54
N MET A 77 2.46 -15.40 -24.50
CA MET A 77 2.35 -14.18 -25.30
C MET A 77 3.15 -14.29 -26.61
N GLU A 78 2.90 -13.36 -27.53
CA GLU A 78 3.65 -13.18 -28.78
C GLU A 78 5.14 -12.86 -28.52
N ARG A 79 5.99 -13.28 -29.46
CA ARG A 79 7.44 -13.15 -29.34
C ARG A 79 7.88 -11.69 -29.20
N GLU A 80 7.26 -10.80 -29.96
CA GLU A 80 7.54 -9.36 -29.97
C GLU A 80 7.27 -8.75 -28.59
N LYS A 81 6.10 -9.03 -27.99
CA LYS A 81 5.72 -8.57 -26.65
C LYS A 81 6.65 -9.13 -25.56
N ARG A 82 7.09 -10.39 -25.73
CA ARG A 82 8.06 -11.01 -24.81
C ARG A 82 9.40 -10.27 -24.86
N ILE A 83 9.90 -9.97 -26.06
CA ILE A 83 11.16 -9.23 -26.25
C ILE A 83 11.04 -7.82 -25.65
N GLU A 84 9.92 -7.14 -25.82
CA GLU A 84 9.67 -5.82 -25.21
C GLU A 84 9.78 -5.89 -23.67
N HIS A 85 9.11 -6.86 -23.04
CA HIS A 85 9.19 -7.03 -21.59
C HIS A 85 10.60 -7.43 -21.12
N GLN A 86 11.27 -8.30 -21.86
CA GLN A 86 12.63 -8.74 -21.55
C GLN A 86 13.62 -7.57 -21.62
N THR A 87 13.55 -6.77 -22.68
CA THR A 87 14.43 -5.61 -22.85
C THR A 87 14.17 -4.53 -21.80
N ASP A 88 12.91 -4.28 -21.41
CA ASP A 88 12.58 -3.41 -20.27
C ASP A 88 13.24 -3.91 -18.97
N ILE A 89 13.03 -5.17 -18.61
CA ILE A 89 13.60 -5.76 -17.39
C ILE A 89 15.15 -5.72 -17.41
N GLN A 90 15.77 -6.05 -18.54
CA GLN A 90 17.22 -6.05 -18.69
C GLN A 90 17.83 -4.64 -18.57
N LYS A 91 17.15 -3.59 -19.04
CA LYS A 91 17.58 -2.19 -18.83
C LYS A 91 17.67 -1.86 -17.35
N TRP A 92 16.65 -2.21 -16.56
CA TRP A 92 16.66 -2.01 -15.10
C TRP A 92 17.75 -2.82 -14.41
N LEU A 93 17.92 -4.11 -14.78
CA LEU A 93 18.98 -4.94 -14.22
C LEU A 93 20.38 -4.37 -14.48
N LYS A 94 20.67 -3.94 -15.71
CA LYS A 94 21.95 -3.31 -16.05
C LYS A 94 22.23 -2.08 -15.20
N MET A 95 21.21 -1.24 -14.97
CA MET A 95 21.32 -0.07 -14.10
C MET A 95 21.70 -0.45 -12.65
N TYR A 96 21.11 -1.52 -12.11
CA TYR A 96 21.44 -2.01 -10.75
C TYR A 96 22.71 -2.85 -10.67
N GLU A 97 23.22 -3.39 -11.77
CA GLU A 97 24.45 -4.20 -11.76
C GLU A 97 25.71 -3.37 -12.02
N THR A 98 25.58 -2.27 -12.76
CA THR A 98 26.71 -1.37 -13.10
C THR A 98 26.84 -0.15 -12.18
N GLY A 99 25.84 0.15 -11.35
CA GLY A 99 25.84 1.30 -10.44
C GLY A 99 26.81 1.12 -9.25
N LYS A 100 27.60 2.16 -8.93
CA LYS A 100 28.41 2.24 -7.70
C LYS A 100 27.51 2.03 -6.47
N VAL A 101 27.90 1.09 -5.60
CA VAL A 101 27.25 0.71 -4.32
C VAL A 101 25.72 0.77 -4.36
N VAL A 102 25.10 -0.30 -4.86
CA VAL A 102 23.66 -0.52 -4.72
C VAL A 102 23.34 -0.89 -3.28
N LYS A 103 23.05 0.12 -2.47
CA LYS A 103 22.48 -0.05 -1.14
C LYS A 103 20.98 0.23 -1.18
N ASN A 104 20.22 -0.55 -0.43
CA ASN A 104 18.86 -0.16 -0.10
C ASN A 104 18.90 1.17 0.66
N TRP A 105 17.90 2.02 0.43
CA TRP A 105 17.72 3.19 1.27
C TRP A 105 17.41 2.73 2.69
N ASP A 106 18.40 2.92 3.56
CA ASP A 106 18.20 2.88 5.00
C ASP A 106 17.37 4.10 5.36
N ILE A 107 16.25 3.88 6.06
CA ILE A 107 15.52 4.98 6.70
C ILE A 107 16.50 5.66 7.66
N PRO A 108 16.81 6.96 7.49
CA PRO A 108 17.67 7.67 8.41
C PRO A 108 17.12 7.57 9.83
N GLU A 109 18.00 7.42 10.81
CA GLU A 109 17.60 7.47 12.22
C GLU A 109 16.92 8.83 12.48
N GLY A 110 15.65 8.81 12.93
CA GLY A 110 14.83 10.02 13.10
C GLY A 110 13.98 10.44 11.89
N TYR A 111 13.91 9.67 10.80
CA TYR A 111 12.94 9.94 9.74
C TYR A 111 11.50 9.76 10.23
N ILE A 112 10.72 10.83 10.12
CA ILE A 112 9.30 10.85 10.41
C ILE A 112 8.59 10.89 9.06
N GLU A 113 7.90 9.80 8.72
CA GLU A 113 7.08 9.79 7.52
C GLU A 113 5.93 10.81 7.72
N PRO A 114 5.73 11.75 6.76
CA PRO A 114 4.74 12.81 6.90
C PRO A 114 3.36 12.24 7.21
N ALA A 115 2.61 12.91 8.09
CA ALA A 115 1.25 12.49 8.44
C ALA A 115 0.41 12.31 7.16
N PRO A 116 -0.49 11.30 7.13
CA PRO A 116 -1.38 11.15 5.99
C PRO A 116 -2.16 12.46 5.80
N ILE A 117 -2.28 12.88 4.55
CA ILE A 117 -3.08 14.04 4.20
C ILE A 117 -4.53 13.64 4.44
N ILE A 118 -5.19 14.33 5.38
CA ILE A 118 -6.62 14.18 5.58
C ILE A 118 -7.28 14.89 4.40
N PRO A 119 -8.07 14.18 3.56
CA PRO A 119 -8.68 14.80 2.41
C PRO A 119 -9.75 15.81 2.85
N ASP A 120 -9.93 16.86 2.06
CA ASP A 120 -10.97 17.85 2.31
C ASP A 120 -12.36 17.25 2.05
N LEU A 121 -13.35 17.69 2.83
CA LEU A 121 -14.73 17.28 2.66
C LEU A 121 -15.29 17.87 1.35
N ALA A 122 -16.00 17.04 0.57
CA ALA A 122 -16.70 17.50 -0.62
C ALA A 122 -17.67 18.65 -0.26
N GLU A 123 -17.68 19.73 -1.02
CA GLU A 123 -18.48 20.95 -0.73
C GLU A 123 -18.21 21.59 0.66
N GLY A 124 -17.11 21.20 1.30
CA GLY A 124 -16.71 21.68 2.62
C GLY A 124 -17.54 21.08 3.75
N SER A 125 -17.26 21.61 4.95
CA SER A 125 -17.80 21.13 6.21
C SER A 125 -19.24 21.60 6.45
N SER A 126 -20.09 20.72 6.97
CA SER A 126 -21.42 21.06 7.47
C SER A 126 -21.33 21.89 8.74
N GLU A 127 -22.13 22.95 8.83
CA GLU A 127 -22.18 23.82 10.02
C GLU A 127 -22.57 23.06 11.29
N ARG A 128 -23.49 22.09 11.15
CA ARG A 128 -24.01 21.33 12.28
C ARG A 128 -23.12 20.15 12.64
N PHE A 129 -22.48 19.54 11.65
CA PHE A 129 -21.63 18.36 11.82
C PHE A 129 -20.30 18.59 11.12
N PRO A 130 -19.31 19.21 11.78
CA PRO A 130 -18.09 19.66 11.12
C PRO A 130 -17.26 18.54 10.46
N SER A 131 -17.43 17.31 10.93
CA SER A 131 -16.81 16.11 10.35
C SER A 131 -17.50 15.56 9.10
N LEU A 132 -18.65 16.13 8.70
CA LEU A 132 -19.41 15.71 7.53
C LEU A 132 -19.37 16.77 6.44
N SER A 133 -19.38 16.30 5.20
CA SER A 133 -19.64 17.12 4.02
C SER A 133 -21.03 17.73 4.08
N LYS A 134 -21.23 18.92 3.48
CA LYS A 134 -22.57 19.49 3.27
C LYS A 134 -23.50 18.59 2.44
N LYS A 135 -22.94 17.67 1.65
CA LYS A 135 -23.70 16.67 0.89
C LYS A 135 -24.38 15.61 1.77
N VAL A 136 -24.07 15.55 3.07
CA VAL A 136 -24.66 14.60 4.01
C VAL A 136 -25.28 15.34 5.20
N ASP A 137 -26.50 14.96 5.54
CA ASP A 137 -27.19 15.41 6.74
C ASP A 137 -27.48 14.23 7.69
N VAL A 138 -27.74 14.51 8.96
CA VAL A 138 -28.14 13.52 9.96
C VAL A 138 -29.56 13.82 10.41
N LYS A 139 -30.47 12.89 10.09
CA LYS A 139 -31.88 12.94 10.48
C LYS A 139 -32.15 11.98 11.63
N TYR A 140 -33.36 12.07 12.19
CA TYR A 140 -33.82 11.21 13.26
C TYR A 140 -35.25 10.75 12.98
N ASP A 141 -35.53 9.47 13.23
CA ASP A 141 -36.89 8.97 13.37
C ASP A 141 -36.96 7.92 14.49
N ASN A 142 -38.18 7.59 14.92
CA ASN A 142 -38.40 6.71 16.07
C ASN A 142 -38.14 5.22 15.77
N ASN A 143 -38.00 4.83 14.51
CA ASN A 143 -37.81 3.42 14.13
C ASN A 143 -36.32 3.04 14.13
N GLN A 144 -35.44 3.94 13.69
CA GLN A 144 -33.99 3.67 13.56
C GLN A 144 -33.09 4.64 14.33
N GLY A 145 -33.65 5.66 14.97
CA GLY A 145 -32.87 6.69 15.66
C GLY A 145 -32.21 7.65 14.69
N ARG A 146 -30.95 8.02 14.94
CA ARG A 146 -30.19 8.93 14.07
C ARG A 146 -29.59 8.19 12.87
N TYR A 147 -29.74 8.75 11.68
CA TYR A 147 -29.21 8.17 10.45
C TYR A 147 -28.69 9.25 9.51
N ALA A 148 -27.63 8.92 8.78
CA ALA A 148 -27.07 9.77 7.74
C ALA A 148 -27.91 9.65 6.46
N VAL A 149 -28.12 10.76 5.77
CA VAL A 149 -28.87 10.83 4.51
C VAL A 149 -28.14 11.76 3.56
N ALA A 150 -28.16 11.44 2.26
CA ALA A 150 -27.68 12.35 1.23
C ALA A 150 -28.59 13.60 1.18
N ALA A 151 -28.00 14.78 1.32
CA ALA A 151 -28.67 16.06 1.15
C ALA A 151 -28.58 16.55 -0.31
N GLU A 152 -27.55 16.11 -1.03
CA GLU A 152 -27.26 16.41 -2.43
C GLU A 152 -26.69 15.16 -3.12
N ASP A 153 -26.48 15.22 -4.43
CA ASP A 153 -25.88 14.14 -5.21
C ASP A 153 -24.41 13.92 -4.80
N ILE A 154 -24.08 12.66 -4.47
CA ILE A 154 -22.74 12.22 -4.06
C ILE A 154 -22.11 11.48 -5.22
N GLU A 155 -21.01 12.01 -5.73
CA GLU A 155 -20.28 11.44 -6.87
C GLU A 155 -19.21 10.45 -6.39
N PRO A 156 -18.85 9.44 -7.22
CA PRO A 156 -17.75 8.54 -6.90
C PRO A 156 -16.44 9.30 -6.64
N GLY A 157 -15.90 9.13 -5.43
CA GLY A 157 -14.68 9.80 -4.98
C GLY A 157 -14.90 10.96 -4.02
N ASP A 158 -16.16 11.39 -3.82
CA ASP A 158 -16.49 12.41 -2.83
C ASP A 158 -16.13 11.94 -1.42
N VAL A 159 -15.42 12.79 -0.68
CA VAL A 159 -15.14 12.57 0.74
C VAL A 159 -16.28 13.16 1.56
N ILE A 160 -17.16 12.29 2.03
CA ILE A 160 -18.39 12.68 2.73
C ILE A 160 -18.21 12.82 4.24
N ALA A 161 -17.16 12.23 4.81
CA ALA A 161 -16.87 12.28 6.24
C ALA A 161 -15.37 12.18 6.53
N THR A 162 -14.89 13.00 7.46
CA THR A 162 -13.55 12.93 8.04
C THR A 162 -13.63 13.17 9.54
N GLU A 163 -13.21 12.18 10.33
CA GLU A 163 -13.30 12.25 11.79
C GLU A 163 -12.02 11.72 12.43
N LYS A 164 -11.51 12.47 13.40
CA LYS A 164 -10.41 11.99 14.25
C LYS A 164 -11.00 11.00 15.26
N PRO A 165 -10.45 9.79 15.39
CA PRO A 165 -10.97 8.82 16.34
C PRO A 165 -10.95 9.40 17.75
N PHE A 166 -12.04 9.22 18.50
CA PHE A 166 -12.11 9.59 19.91
C PHE A 166 -11.03 8.86 20.72
N ALA A 167 -10.90 7.56 20.48
CA ALA A 167 -9.83 6.71 20.97
C ALA A 167 -9.45 5.68 19.91
N ALA A 168 -8.18 5.28 19.88
CA ALA A 168 -7.69 4.23 18.99
C ALA A 168 -6.61 3.43 19.70
N VAL A 169 -6.66 2.11 19.55
CA VAL A 169 -5.67 1.16 20.08
C VAL A 169 -5.24 0.21 18.97
N LEU A 170 -3.95 -0.09 18.91
CA LEU A 170 -3.41 -1.00 17.92
C LEU A 170 -3.79 -2.44 18.28
N LEU A 171 -4.16 -3.25 17.29
CA LEU A 171 -4.39 -4.68 17.46
C LEU A 171 -3.09 -5.40 17.82
N ARG A 172 -3.19 -6.45 18.63
CA ARG A 172 -2.01 -7.15 19.16
C ARG A 172 -1.17 -7.79 18.05
N GLU A 173 -1.81 -8.27 17.00
CA GLU A 173 -1.20 -8.91 15.83
C GLU A 173 -0.29 -7.94 15.07
N GLU A 174 -0.55 -6.64 15.20
CA GLU A 174 0.18 -5.58 14.54
C GLU A 174 1.30 -4.98 15.41
N TYR A 175 1.48 -5.51 16.63
CA TYR A 175 2.57 -5.09 17.52
C TYR A 175 3.92 -5.43 16.90
N GLY A 176 4.89 -4.50 17.06
CA GLY A 176 6.20 -4.60 16.44
C GLY A 176 6.23 -4.08 15.00
N ASN A 177 5.17 -4.35 14.21
CA ASN A 177 5.09 -3.96 12.81
C ASN A 177 4.49 -2.57 12.59
N HIS A 178 3.70 -2.05 13.54
CA HIS A 178 3.09 -0.73 13.43
C HIS A 178 3.42 0.17 14.64
N CYS A 179 3.39 1.47 14.40
CA CYS A 179 3.45 2.46 15.46
C CYS A 179 2.13 2.50 16.24
N GLN A 180 2.17 2.44 17.57
CA GLN A 180 0.95 2.47 18.40
C GLN A 180 0.26 3.84 18.45
N LYS A 181 0.91 4.90 17.97
CA LYS A 181 0.36 6.26 17.95
C LYS A 181 -0.23 6.65 16.60
N CYS A 182 0.51 6.40 15.52
CA CYS A 182 0.11 6.81 14.17
C CYS A 182 -0.35 5.65 13.29
N PHE A 183 -0.30 4.41 13.79
CA PHE A 183 -0.75 3.20 13.08
C PHE A 183 -0.03 2.92 11.76
N LYS A 184 1.09 3.62 11.50
CA LYS A 184 1.92 3.41 10.32
C LYS A 184 2.82 2.20 10.50
N VAL A 185 3.01 1.46 9.42
CA VAL A 185 3.96 0.34 9.35
C VAL A 185 5.37 0.86 9.62
N ARG A 186 6.14 0.13 10.43
CA ARG A 186 7.55 0.40 10.67
C ARG A 186 8.36 -0.62 9.90
N LEU A 187 9.14 -0.13 8.94
CA LEU A 187 9.97 -0.97 8.08
C LEU A 187 11.22 -1.52 8.80
N ARG A 188 11.51 -1.11 10.04
CA ARG A 188 12.57 -1.67 10.90
C ARG A 188 12.19 -1.66 12.39
N THR A 189 12.43 -2.77 13.08
CA THR A 189 12.34 -2.92 14.53
C THR A 189 13.52 -2.24 15.20
N THR A 190 13.40 -0.97 15.59
CA THR A 190 14.22 -0.46 16.69
C THR A 190 13.63 -0.97 17.99
N ASN A 191 14.25 -2.03 18.53
CA ASN A 191 13.99 -2.48 19.90
C ASN A 191 14.48 -1.40 20.86
N ARG A 192 13.59 -0.50 21.30
CA ARG A 192 13.80 0.18 22.59
C ARG A 192 13.29 -0.76 23.66
N TYR A 193 14.21 -1.52 24.25
CA TYR A 193 13.96 -2.30 25.45
C TYR A 193 13.73 -1.33 26.61
N MET A 194 12.47 -1.13 26.98
CA MET A 194 12.10 -0.78 28.35
C MET A 194 10.84 -1.55 28.74
N ILE A 195 11.07 -2.66 29.45
CA ILE A 195 10.29 -3.21 30.56
C ILE A 195 8.74 -3.15 30.42
N GLN A 196 8.17 -4.34 30.22
CA GLN A 196 6.78 -4.80 30.48
C GLN A 196 5.58 -4.34 29.64
N GLN A 197 5.69 -3.39 28.71
CA GLN A 197 4.74 -3.25 27.59
C GLN A 197 5.45 -2.45 26.51
N ILE A 198 5.88 -3.09 25.43
CA ILE A 198 6.72 -2.41 24.43
C ILE A 198 5.84 -1.45 23.62
N PHE A 199 5.81 -0.18 24.03
CA PHE A 199 5.25 0.91 23.26
C PHE A 199 6.19 1.28 22.13
N PHE A 200 5.76 0.97 20.93
CA PHE A 200 6.48 1.27 19.72
C PHE A 200 5.92 2.54 19.11
N VAL A 201 6.48 3.69 19.50
CA VAL A 201 6.05 5.00 19.03
C VAL A 201 7.13 5.57 18.11
N CYS A 202 6.74 6.04 16.92
CA CYS A 202 7.63 6.86 16.09
C CYS A 202 7.98 8.12 16.90
N THR A 203 9.25 8.38 17.15
CA THR A 203 9.70 9.59 17.85
C THR A 203 9.36 10.81 16.98
N THR A 204 8.68 11.79 17.58
CA THR A 204 8.38 13.11 17.02
C THR A 204 9.61 13.92 16.71
#